data_AF-A0A0D0D2S1-F1
#
_entry.id   AF-A0A0D0D2S1-F1
#
_cell.length_a   1.000
_cell.length_b   1.000
_cell.length_c   1.000
_cell.angle_alpha   90.00
_cell.angle_beta   90.00
_cell.angle_gamma   90.00
#
_symmetry.space_group_name_H-M   'P 1'
#
loop_
_entity.id
_entity.type
_entity.pdbx_description
1 polymer ?
#
loop_
_entity_poly.entity_id
_entity_poly.type
_entity_poly.pdbx_seq_one_letter_code
_entity_poly.pdbx_strand_id
1 'polypeptide(L)'
;MTTRLPKLVAFDLDYTLWDLWIDSHVTGPLHRDKNTLNEVLDKHNESISFYKHVPQILHRLRTAGVTIAAASRTSAPTLARSALTLLLIPPDKGSDDKPMKAIEFFDQLEIYPGNLTTFAGSKLTHFKKLRQKTGIPYSEMLFFDDEHRNKEVEELGVTFCLVRNGLDDRTFEKGLAEWRKRHPVEVAEDVEGSNPS
;
A
#
# COMPACT_ATOMS: atom_id res chain seq x y z
N MET A 1 23.62 -4.63 -9.61
CA MET A 1 22.30 -5.21 -9.30
C MET A 1 21.25 -4.23 -9.80
N THR A 2 20.22 -4.73 -10.49
CA THR A 2 19.15 -3.91 -11.08
C THR A 2 18.42 -3.05 -10.04
N THR A 3 17.98 -1.85 -10.44
CA THR A 3 17.14 -0.96 -9.62
C THR A 3 15.64 -1.15 -9.89
N ARG A 4 15.28 -2.08 -10.79
CA ARG A 4 13.90 -2.32 -11.24
C ARG A 4 12.93 -2.48 -10.06
N LEU A 5 11.74 -1.92 -10.21
CA LEU A 5 10.64 -2.04 -9.27
C LEU A 5 9.53 -2.94 -9.86
N PRO A 6 8.70 -3.58 -9.01
CA PRO A 6 7.46 -4.21 -9.47
C PRO A 6 6.56 -3.17 -10.15
N LYS A 7 5.76 -3.59 -11.14
CA LYS A 7 4.77 -2.69 -11.77
C LYS A 7 3.63 -2.31 -10.83
N LEU A 8 3.35 -3.12 -9.82
CA LEU A 8 2.36 -2.82 -8.78
C LEU A 8 2.89 -3.13 -7.38
N VAL A 9 2.71 -2.18 -6.47
CA VAL A 9 2.93 -2.39 -5.03
C VAL A 9 1.62 -2.17 -4.30
N ALA A 10 1.18 -3.20 -3.58
CA ALA A 10 -0.01 -3.18 -2.76
C ALA A 10 0.36 -3.12 -1.27
N PHE A 11 -0.47 -2.43 -0.49
CA PHE A 11 -0.36 -2.32 0.95
C PHE A 11 -1.67 -2.75 1.61
N ASP A 12 -1.59 -3.51 2.69
CA ASP A 12 -2.65 -3.47 3.70
C ASP A 12 -2.69 -2.10 4.38
N LEU A 13 -3.71 -1.85 5.21
CA LEU A 13 -3.87 -0.57 5.89
C LEU A 13 -3.50 -0.68 7.37
N ASP A 14 -4.23 -1.50 8.11
CA ASP A 14 -4.12 -1.60 9.56
C ASP A 14 -2.80 -2.26 9.95
N TYR A 15 -2.07 -1.70 10.91
CA TYR A 15 -0.70 -2.12 11.30
C TYR A 15 0.36 -2.15 10.19
N THR A 16 -0.01 -1.81 8.95
CA THR A 16 0.88 -1.69 7.80
C THR A 16 1.21 -0.24 7.48
N LEU A 17 0.19 0.61 7.26
CA LEU A 17 0.38 2.04 6.99
C LEU A 17 0.22 2.92 8.23
N TRP A 18 -0.63 2.52 9.18
CA TRP A 18 -0.85 3.17 10.47
C TRP A 18 -0.87 2.14 11.61
N ASP A 19 -0.84 2.57 12.86
CA ASP A 19 -0.61 1.73 14.05
C ASP A 19 -1.89 1.30 14.80
N LEU A 20 -2.99 1.16 14.07
CA LEU A 20 -4.30 0.82 14.63
C LEU A 20 -5.14 -0.04 13.68
N TRP A 21 -6.21 -0.64 14.22
CA TRP A 21 -7.34 -1.16 13.46
C TRP A 21 -8.40 -0.07 13.31
N ILE A 22 -8.64 0.37 12.08
CA ILE A 22 -9.57 1.47 11.78
C ILE A 22 -11.02 1.15 12.16
N ASP A 23 -11.42 -0.12 12.21
CA ASP A 23 -12.77 -0.54 12.57
C ASP A 23 -13.00 -0.73 14.08
N SER A 24 -11.93 -0.73 14.88
CA SER A 24 -11.97 -1.08 16.30
C SER A 24 -11.50 0.05 17.20
N HIS A 25 -10.46 0.78 16.80
CA HIS A 25 -9.85 1.84 17.61
C HIS A 25 -10.37 3.24 17.27
N VAL A 26 -11.04 3.42 16.13
CA VAL A 26 -11.36 4.74 15.61
C VAL A 26 -12.87 4.93 15.54
N THR A 27 -13.34 6.09 16.02
CA THR A 27 -14.76 6.44 15.87
C THR A 27 -14.98 7.67 15.02
N GLY A 28 -15.75 7.50 13.94
CA GLY A 28 -16.14 8.62 13.08
C GLY A 28 -17.14 9.59 13.73
N PRO A 29 -17.35 10.78 13.12
CA PRO A 29 -16.68 11.26 11.91
C PRO A 29 -15.21 11.62 12.16
N LEU A 30 -14.40 11.52 11.10
CA LEU A 30 -13.02 11.99 11.12
C LEU A 30 -12.97 13.47 10.74
N HIS A 31 -12.07 14.22 11.35
CA HIS A 31 -11.81 15.62 11.05
C HIS A 31 -10.33 15.93 11.07
N ARG A 32 -9.99 17.15 10.64
CA ARG A 32 -8.60 17.61 10.60
C ARG A 32 -8.45 18.82 11.50
N ASP A 33 -7.29 18.91 12.14
CA ASP A 33 -6.83 20.20 12.64
C ASP A 33 -6.14 20.96 11.52
N LYS A 34 -6.87 21.89 10.90
CA LYS A 34 -6.38 22.78 9.82
C LYS A 34 -5.61 22.01 8.73
N ASN A 35 -4.35 22.35 8.53
CA ASN A 35 -3.46 21.79 7.52
C ASN A 35 -2.38 20.91 8.13
N THR A 36 -2.58 20.35 9.33
CA THR A 36 -1.62 19.42 9.92
C THR A 36 -1.38 18.27 8.95
N LEU A 37 -0.09 17.99 8.73
CA LEU A 37 0.41 17.00 7.79
C LEU A 37 0.52 15.66 8.48
N ASN A 38 0.22 14.60 7.74
CA ASN A 38 0.24 13.22 8.18
C ASN A 38 -0.57 12.99 9.47
N GLU A 39 -1.68 13.71 9.64
CA GLU A 39 -2.57 13.56 10.80
C GLU A 39 -4.02 13.78 10.40
N VAL A 40 -4.89 12.92 10.91
CA VAL A 40 -6.33 13.09 10.97
C VAL A 40 -6.80 12.69 12.37
N LEU A 41 -7.84 13.34 12.86
CA LEU A 41 -8.39 13.12 14.19
C LEU A 41 -9.72 12.39 14.10
N ASP A 42 -9.97 11.50 15.03
CA ASP A 42 -11.29 10.92 15.24
C ASP A 42 -12.19 11.85 16.06
N LYS A 43 -13.45 11.45 16.32
CA LYS A 43 -14.41 12.29 17.05
C LYS A 43 -13.97 12.66 18.48
N HIS A 44 -13.06 11.88 19.07
CA HIS A 44 -12.53 12.08 20.42
C HIS A 44 -11.18 12.80 20.41
N ASN A 45 -10.71 13.23 19.23
CA ASN A 45 -9.39 13.79 18.98
C ASN A 45 -8.24 12.80 19.17
N GLU A 46 -8.50 11.50 19.00
CA GLU A 46 -7.41 10.53 18.85
C GLU A 46 -6.80 10.65 17.45
N SER A 47 -5.48 10.69 17.41
CA SER A 47 -4.71 10.93 16.18
C SER A 47 -4.51 9.63 15.39
N ILE A 48 -4.70 9.73 14.09
CA ILE A 48 -4.38 8.71 13.10
C ILE A 48 -3.35 9.32 12.17
N SER A 49 -2.20 8.67 12.06
CA SER A 49 -1.09 9.11 11.22
C SER A 49 -0.47 7.91 10.50
N PHE A 50 0.15 8.12 9.34
CA PHE A 50 0.96 7.06 8.77
C PHE A 50 2.27 6.90 9.55
N TYR A 51 2.83 5.69 9.52
CA TYR A 51 4.21 5.46 9.93
C TYR A 51 5.17 6.41 9.20
N LYS A 52 6.22 6.81 9.91
CA LYS A 52 7.15 7.88 9.52
C LYS A 52 7.64 7.84 8.07
N HIS A 53 7.93 6.66 7.52
CA HIS A 53 8.53 6.52 6.18
C HIS A 53 7.50 6.33 5.06
N VAL A 54 6.24 6.06 5.39
CA VAL A 54 5.16 5.82 4.40
C VAL A 54 5.02 6.98 3.40
N PRO A 55 4.98 8.26 3.81
CA PRO A 55 4.95 9.38 2.87
C PRO A 55 6.04 9.33 1.79
N GLN A 56 7.29 9.05 2.19
CA GLN A 56 8.43 9.02 1.26
C GLN A 56 8.38 7.79 0.34
N ILE A 57 7.94 6.64 0.87
CA ILE A 57 7.77 5.42 0.07
C ILE A 57 6.72 5.64 -1.04
N LEU A 58 5.60 6.28 -0.71
CA LEU A 58 4.54 6.58 -1.68
C LEU A 58 5.02 7.54 -2.78
N HIS A 59 5.77 8.58 -2.43
CA HIS A 59 6.40 9.49 -3.40
C HIS A 59 7.36 8.76 -4.34
N ARG A 60 8.21 7.87 -3.79
CA ARG A 60 9.15 7.08 -4.59
C ARG A 60 8.44 6.19 -5.60
N LEU A 61 7.38 5.50 -5.17
CA LEU A 61 6.60 4.62 -6.03
C LEU A 61 5.92 5.41 -7.16
N ARG A 62 5.27 6.53 -6.82
CA ARG A 62 4.61 7.40 -7.81
C ARG A 62 5.61 7.97 -8.82
N THR A 63 6.77 8.46 -8.35
CA THR A 63 7.83 9.00 -9.23
C THR A 63 8.36 7.96 -10.20
N ALA A 64 8.43 6.70 -9.75
CA ALA A 64 8.85 5.58 -10.58
C ALA A 64 7.74 5.01 -11.49
N GLY A 65 6.53 5.60 -11.47
CA GLY A 65 5.40 5.13 -12.28
C GLY A 65 4.85 3.76 -11.85
N VAL A 66 5.09 3.36 -10.60
CA VAL A 66 4.55 2.11 -10.05
C VAL A 66 3.09 2.31 -9.68
N THR A 67 2.23 1.36 -10.07
CA THR A 67 0.82 1.35 -9.63
C THR A 67 0.76 1.07 -8.13
N ILE A 68 0.11 1.95 -7.37
CA ILE A 68 -0.02 1.81 -5.92
C ILE A 68 -1.44 1.36 -5.58
N ALA A 69 -1.57 0.30 -4.79
CA ALA A 69 -2.86 -0.26 -4.40
C ALA A 69 -3.02 -0.36 -2.89
N ALA A 70 -4.22 -0.13 -2.39
CA ALA A 70 -4.64 -0.56 -1.06
C ALA A 70 -5.45 -1.86 -1.19
N ALA A 71 -5.12 -2.85 -0.39
CA ALA A 71 -5.86 -4.10 -0.28
C ALA A 71 -6.12 -4.36 1.20
N SER A 72 -7.31 -4.06 1.74
CA SER A 72 -7.62 -4.19 3.17
C SER A 72 -8.96 -4.85 3.43
N ARG A 73 -8.97 -5.69 4.49
CA ARG A 73 -10.14 -6.45 4.95
C ARG A 73 -10.93 -5.76 6.06
N THR A 74 -10.70 -4.48 6.32
CA THR A 74 -11.42 -3.75 7.37
C THR A 74 -12.94 -3.84 7.19
N SER A 75 -13.66 -3.98 8.32
CA SER A 75 -15.12 -3.91 8.33
C SER A 75 -15.66 -2.47 8.27
N ALA A 76 -14.77 -1.47 8.30
CA ALA A 76 -15.10 -0.05 8.21
C ALA A 76 -14.54 0.61 6.92
N PRO A 77 -14.90 0.13 5.71
CA PRO A 77 -14.30 0.60 4.46
C PRO A 77 -14.55 2.09 4.19
N THR A 78 -15.71 2.62 4.57
CA THR A 78 -16.02 4.05 4.44
C THR A 78 -15.12 4.91 5.33
N LEU A 79 -14.84 4.44 6.55
CA LEU A 79 -14.00 5.16 7.51
C LEU A 79 -12.53 5.15 7.05
N ALA A 80 -12.03 4.01 6.57
CA ALA A 80 -10.69 3.91 5.98
C ALA A 80 -10.50 4.84 4.77
N ARG A 81 -11.48 4.90 3.86
CA ARG A 81 -11.45 5.83 2.72
C ARG A 81 -11.49 7.29 3.17
N SER A 82 -12.26 7.59 4.22
CA SER A 82 -12.29 8.93 4.83
C SER A 82 -10.92 9.31 5.41
N ALA A 83 -10.27 8.40 6.14
CA ALA A 83 -8.92 8.62 6.68
C ALA A 83 -7.92 8.94 5.57
N LEU A 84 -7.87 8.12 4.51
CA LEU A 84 -7.00 8.38 3.34
C LEU A 84 -7.34 9.70 2.63
N THR A 85 -8.60 10.12 2.61
CA THR A 85 -9.02 11.38 1.98
C THR A 85 -8.59 12.61 2.79
N LEU A 86 -8.58 12.49 4.12
CA LEU A 86 -8.27 13.59 5.03
C LEU A 86 -6.77 13.69 5.33
N LEU A 87 -6.05 12.57 5.42
CA LEU A 87 -4.61 12.56 5.61
C LEU A 87 -3.91 13.32 4.47
N LEU A 88 -3.10 14.33 4.83
CA LEU A 88 -2.21 14.98 3.87
C LEU A 88 -0.81 14.43 3.97
N ILE A 89 -0.30 13.99 2.83
CA ILE A 89 1.10 13.63 2.66
C ILE A 89 1.89 14.92 2.40
N PRO A 90 2.98 15.20 3.17
CA PRO A 90 3.87 16.32 2.89
C PRO A 90 4.47 16.20 1.48
N PRO A 91 4.82 17.33 0.83
CA PRO A 91 5.57 17.29 -0.43
C PRO A 91 6.90 16.54 -0.25
N ASP A 92 7.45 16.04 -1.36
CA ASP A 92 8.77 15.42 -1.31
C ASP A 92 9.84 16.44 -0.90
N LYS A 93 10.91 15.98 -0.25
CA LYS A 93 11.93 16.86 0.30
C LYS A 93 12.58 17.68 -0.81
N GLY A 94 12.40 18.99 -0.75
CA GLY A 94 12.98 19.92 -1.73
C GLY A 94 12.10 20.17 -2.96
N SER A 95 10.85 19.68 -2.98
CA SER A 95 9.85 20.14 -3.96
C SER A 95 9.05 21.32 -3.42
N ASP A 96 8.65 22.23 -4.31
CA ASP A 96 7.74 23.36 -4.01
C ASP A 96 6.26 22.94 -4.12
N ASP A 97 5.99 21.64 -4.19
CA ASP A 97 4.64 21.13 -4.34
C ASP A 97 3.80 21.35 -3.09
N LYS A 98 2.48 21.37 -3.30
CA LYS A 98 1.53 21.41 -2.20
C LYS A 98 1.37 20.02 -1.59
N PRO A 99 1.09 19.92 -0.28
CA PRO A 99 0.67 18.67 0.32
C PRO A 99 -0.53 18.07 -0.45
N MET A 100 -0.51 16.76 -0.62
CA MET A 100 -1.53 16.02 -1.36
C MET A 100 -2.31 15.09 -0.45
N LYS A 101 -3.55 14.77 -0.81
CA LYS A 101 -4.33 13.81 -0.02
C LYS A 101 -3.75 12.42 -0.22
N ALA A 102 -3.68 11.63 0.85
CA ALA A 102 -3.11 10.29 0.77
C ALA A 102 -3.85 9.41 -0.25
N ILE A 103 -5.18 9.52 -0.33
CA ILE A 103 -5.99 8.76 -1.28
C ILE A 103 -5.58 8.98 -2.74
N GLU A 104 -5.03 10.14 -3.09
CA GLU A 104 -4.61 10.47 -4.45
C GLU A 104 -3.36 9.68 -4.87
N PHE A 105 -2.61 9.11 -3.92
CA PHE A 105 -1.46 8.24 -4.22
C PHE A 105 -1.87 6.83 -4.61
N PHE A 106 -3.09 6.40 -4.31
CA PHE A 106 -3.54 5.04 -4.59
C PHE A 106 -4.35 4.99 -5.89
N ASP A 107 -3.82 4.29 -6.89
CA ASP A 107 -4.50 4.04 -8.16
C ASP A 107 -5.65 3.05 -8.01
N GLN A 108 -5.54 2.12 -7.05
CA GLN A 108 -6.53 1.08 -6.79
C GLN A 108 -6.83 0.94 -5.29
N LEU A 109 -8.11 0.74 -4.96
CA LEU A 109 -8.58 0.64 -3.57
C LEU A 109 -9.52 -0.56 -3.41
N GLU A 110 -8.97 -1.74 -3.17
CA GLU A 110 -9.71 -2.93 -2.73
C GLU A 110 -9.82 -2.89 -1.20
N ILE A 111 -10.76 -2.09 -0.69
CA ILE A 111 -11.01 -1.95 0.76
C ILE A 111 -12.45 -2.42 1.01
N TYR A 112 -12.59 -3.62 1.53
CA TYR A 112 -13.86 -4.23 1.92
C TYR A 112 -13.62 -5.44 2.80
N PRO A 113 -14.54 -5.76 3.73
CA PRO A 113 -14.37 -6.92 4.57
C PRO A 113 -14.34 -8.19 3.73
N GLY A 114 -13.55 -9.13 4.22
CA GLY A 114 -13.70 -10.50 3.80
C GLY A 114 -15.07 -11.04 4.25
N ASN A 115 -15.83 -11.67 3.34
CA ASN A 115 -17.04 -12.39 3.75
C ASN A 115 -16.67 -13.57 4.67
N LEU A 116 -17.27 -13.63 5.86
CA LEU A 116 -17.02 -14.64 6.91
C LEU A 116 -17.54 -16.05 6.59
N THR A 117 -18.41 -16.19 5.59
CA THR A 117 -19.10 -17.44 5.23
C THR A 117 -18.55 -18.13 3.98
N THR A 118 -17.57 -17.55 3.26
CA THR A 118 -16.91 -18.15 2.08
C THR A 118 -15.48 -17.64 1.89
N PHE A 119 -14.69 -18.32 1.05
CA PHE A 119 -13.36 -17.88 0.56
C PHE A 119 -13.28 -16.44 0.02
N ALA A 120 -14.41 -15.75 -0.13
CA ALA A 120 -14.52 -14.31 -0.34
C ALA A 120 -13.91 -13.46 0.81
N GLY A 121 -13.54 -14.10 1.93
CA GLY A 121 -12.76 -13.57 3.04
C GLY A 121 -11.30 -13.14 2.77
N SER A 122 -10.75 -13.64 1.66
CA SER A 122 -9.31 -13.77 1.45
C SER A 122 -8.69 -12.58 0.70
N LYS A 123 -7.40 -12.33 0.95
CA LYS A 123 -6.61 -11.40 0.12
C LYS A 123 -6.49 -11.87 -1.33
N LEU A 124 -6.69 -13.17 -1.60
CA LEU A 124 -6.81 -13.72 -2.95
C LEU A 124 -7.90 -13.01 -3.76
N THR A 125 -9.04 -12.69 -3.15
CA THR A 125 -10.14 -11.98 -3.83
C THR A 125 -9.72 -10.56 -4.23
N HIS A 126 -9.02 -9.86 -3.34
CA HIS A 126 -8.49 -8.52 -3.57
C HIS A 126 -7.50 -8.53 -4.74
N PHE A 127 -6.54 -9.45 -4.73
CA PHE A 127 -5.54 -9.56 -5.79
C PHE A 127 -6.14 -10.00 -7.13
N LYS A 128 -7.15 -10.88 -7.14
CA LYS A 128 -7.91 -11.19 -8.36
C LYS A 128 -8.57 -9.94 -8.94
N LYS A 129 -9.12 -9.06 -8.10
CA LYS A 129 -9.70 -7.77 -8.54
C LYS A 129 -8.63 -6.79 -9.01
N LEU A 130 -7.50 -6.69 -8.32
CA LEU A 130 -6.38 -5.86 -8.76
C LEU A 130 -5.87 -6.29 -10.15
N ARG A 131 -5.63 -7.59 -10.37
CA ARG A 131 -5.25 -8.11 -11.69
C ARG A 131 -6.31 -7.84 -12.75
N GLN A 132 -7.60 -8.02 -12.42
CA GLN A 132 -8.70 -7.75 -13.34
C GLN A 132 -8.73 -6.28 -13.79
N LYS A 133 -8.51 -5.34 -12.87
CA LYS A 133 -8.59 -3.89 -13.16
C LYS A 133 -7.34 -3.35 -13.86
N THR A 134 -6.16 -3.87 -13.49
CA THR A 134 -4.88 -3.32 -13.94
C THR A 134 -4.27 -4.08 -15.12
N GLY A 135 -4.65 -5.36 -15.31
CA GLY A 135 -4.00 -6.25 -16.27
C GLY A 135 -2.57 -6.67 -15.88
N ILE A 136 -2.05 -6.20 -14.74
CA ILE A 136 -0.68 -6.48 -14.30
C ILE A 136 -0.56 -7.96 -13.90
N PRO A 137 0.47 -8.69 -14.35
CA PRO A 137 0.72 -10.06 -13.92
C PRO A 137 1.00 -10.15 -12.42
N TYR A 138 0.64 -11.25 -11.78
CA TYR A 138 0.91 -11.43 -10.35
C TYR A 138 2.42 -11.43 -10.02
N SER A 139 3.28 -11.92 -10.92
CA SER A 139 4.74 -11.86 -10.75
C SER A 139 5.28 -10.43 -10.72
N GLU A 140 4.54 -9.45 -11.25
CA GLU A 140 4.87 -8.03 -11.22
C GLU A 140 4.26 -7.29 -10.01
N MET A 141 3.73 -8.04 -9.03
CA MET A 141 3.12 -7.51 -7.82
C MET A 141 3.94 -7.83 -6.58
N LEU A 142 4.10 -6.82 -5.71
CA LEU A 142 4.64 -6.94 -4.36
C LEU A 142 3.60 -6.46 -3.35
N PHE A 143 3.40 -7.23 -2.29
CA PHE A 143 2.40 -6.97 -1.28
C PHE A 143 3.02 -6.88 0.11
N PHE A 144 2.69 -5.83 0.85
CA PHE A 144 3.07 -5.62 2.24
C PHE A 144 1.83 -5.73 3.15
N ASP A 145 1.93 -6.57 4.17
CA ASP A 145 0.84 -6.85 5.12
C ASP A 145 1.44 -7.36 6.43
N ASP A 146 0.81 -7.06 7.56
CA ASP A 146 1.27 -7.49 8.88
C ASP A 146 0.75 -8.87 9.30
N GLU A 147 -0.35 -9.33 8.69
CA GLU A 147 -1.02 -10.56 9.03
C GLU A 147 -0.46 -11.73 8.20
N HIS A 148 0.28 -12.63 8.84
CA HIS A 148 0.96 -13.74 8.17
C HIS A 148 0.01 -14.64 7.36
N ARG A 149 -1.26 -14.78 7.78
CA ARG A 149 -2.27 -15.53 7.00
C ARG A 149 -2.41 -15.01 5.57
N ASN A 150 -2.20 -13.71 5.35
CA ASN A 150 -2.36 -13.08 4.04
C ASN A 150 -1.25 -13.44 3.04
N LYS A 151 -0.24 -14.21 3.48
CA LYS A 151 0.76 -14.85 2.61
C LYS A 151 0.14 -15.78 1.56
N GLU A 152 -1.10 -16.22 1.74
CA GLU A 152 -1.87 -17.00 0.73
C GLU A 152 -1.83 -16.38 -0.68
N VAL A 153 -1.66 -15.06 -0.83
CA VAL A 153 -1.52 -14.43 -2.15
C VAL A 153 -0.34 -14.94 -2.98
N GLU A 154 0.67 -15.54 -2.35
CA GLU A 154 1.79 -16.18 -3.04
C GLU A 154 1.32 -17.34 -3.93
N GLU A 155 0.18 -17.97 -3.64
CA GLU A 155 -0.44 -19.00 -4.51
C GLU A 155 -0.82 -18.45 -5.89
N LEU A 156 -1.03 -17.13 -6.00
CA LEU A 156 -1.28 -16.45 -7.27
C LEU A 156 0.01 -16.05 -8.00
N GLY A 157 1.17 -16.10 -7.32
CA GLY A 157 2.45 -15.60 -7.83
C GLY A 157 2.85 -14.20 -7.36
N VAL A 158 2.05 -13.58 -6.47
CA VAL A 158 2.38 -12.30 -5.84
C VAL A 158 3.54 -12.49 -4.87
N THR A 159 4.47 -11.54 -4.79
CA THR A 159 5.49 -11.58 -3.73
C THR A 159 4.93 -10.98 -2.45
N PHE A 160 4.97 -11.73 -1.35
CA PHE A 160 4.50 -11.27 -0.04
C PHE A 160 5.67 -10.83 0.85
N CYS A 161 5.52 -9.68 1.52
CA CYS A 161 6.45 -9.19 2.52
C CYS A 161 5.71 -8.94 3.84
N LEU A 162 6.07 -9.71 4.86
CA LEU A 162 5.54 -9.56 6.21
C LEU A 162 6.06 -8.27 6.86
N VAL A 163 5.14 -7.39 7.24
CA VAL A 163 5.37 -6.19 8.05
C VAL A 163 5.21 -6.58 9.53
N ARG A 164 6.14 -6.18 10.41
CA ARG A 164 6.06 -6.56 11.84
C ARG A 164 5.79 -5.39 12.77
N ASN A 165 6.32 -4.22 12.44
CA ASN A 165 6.31 -3.03 13.30
C ASN A 165 5.93 -1.78 12.48
N GLY A 166 4.95 -1.92 11.60
CA GLY A 166 4.64 -0.90 10.60
C GLY A 166 5.63 -0.86 9.43
N LEU A 167 5.18 -0.28 8.31
CA LEU A 167 6.01 -0.13 7.13
C LEU A 167 7.08 0.94 7.36
N ASP A 168 8.33 0.54 7.21
CA ASP A 168 9.51 1.41 7.19
C ASP A 168 10.38 1.15 5.95
N ASP A 169 11.36 2.02 5.70
CA ASP A 169 12.25 1.88 4.54
C ASP A 169 13.00 0.54 4.52
N ARG A 170 13.37 0.02 5.69
CA ARG A 170 14.08 -1.27 5.79
C ARG A 170 13.20 -2.43 5.34
N THR A 171 11.94 -2.46 5.79
CA THR A 171 10.95 -3.47 5.41
C THR A 171 10.60 -3.33 3.94
N PHE A 172 10.44 -2.10 3.46
CA PHE A 172 10.18 -1.82 2.05
C PHE A 172 11.30 -2.32 1.13
N GLU A 173 12.57 -1.98 1.44
CA GLU A 173 13.72 -2.46 0.68
C GLU A 173 13.89 -3.98 0.73
N LYS A 174 13.61 -4.59 1.89
CA LYS A 174 13.59 -6.04 2.03
C LYS A 174 12.54 -6.68 1.10
N GLY A 175 11.35 -6.10 1.01
CA GLY A 175 10.30 -6.57 0.10
C GLY A 175 10.72 -6.46 -1.37
N LEU A 176 11.31 -5.33 -1.76
CA LEU A 176 11.85 -5.15 -3.10
C LEU A 176 12.97 -6.15 -3.43
N ALA A 177 13.89 -6.38 -2.50
CA ALA A 177 14.97 -7.35 -2.68
C ALA A 177 14.44 -8.78 -2.85
N GLU A 178 13.43 -9.17 -2.06
CA GLU A 178 12.81 -10.49 -2.16
C GLU A 178 12.08 -10.65 -3.50
N TRP A 179 11.35 -9.62 -3.97
CA TRP A 179 10.69 -9.66 -5.27
C TRP A 179 11.71 -9.82 -6.41
N ARG A 180 12.78 -9.02 -6.43
CA ARG A 180 13.85 -9.14 -7.45
C ARG A 180 14.52 -10.51 -7.44
N LYS A 181 14.69 -11.11 -6.27
CA LYS A 181 15.28 -12.44 -6.12
C LYS A 181 14.39 -13.53 -6.72
N ARG A 182 13.07 -13.40 -6.59
CA ARG A 182 12.09 -14.38 -7.09
C ARG A 182 11.80 -14.25 -8.59
N HIS A 183 11.98 -13.05 -9.15
CA HIS A 183 11.59 -12.71 -10.52
C HIS A 183 12.79 -12.23 -11.36
N PRO A 184 13.84 -13.08 -11.55
CA PRO A 184 15.06 -12.69 -12.25
C PRO A 184 14.83 -12.44 -13.75
N VAL A 185 13.81 -13.06 -14.37
CA VAL A 185 13.48 -12.88 -15.78
C VAL A 185 12.91 -11.49 -16.00
N GLU A 186 11.90 -11.12 -15.20
CA GLU A 186 11.28 -9.81 -15.29
C GLU A 186 12.30 -8.71 -14.97
N VAL A 187 13.27 -8.99 -14.12
CA VAL A 187 14.42 -8.11 -13.84
C VAL A 187 15.36 -7.95 -15.04
N ALA A 188 15.57 -9.01 -15.83
CA ALA A 188 16.49 -9.00 -16.96
C ALA A 188 15.89 -8.37 -18.23
N GLU A 189 14.60 -8.57 -18.50
CA GLU A 189 13.91 -8.03 -19.67
C GLU A 189 13.99 -6.48 -19.76
N ASP A 190 14.00 -5.78 -18.62
CA ASP A 190 14.20 -4.32 -18.57
C ASP A 190 15.63 -3.89 -18.94
N VAL A 191 16.64 -4.72 -18.63
CA VAL A 191 18.04 -4.42 -18.95
C VAL A 191 18.28 -4.55 -20.46
N GLU A 192 17.62 -5.50 -21.10
CA GLU A 192 17.73 -5.69 -22.56
C GLU A 192 16.92 -4.64 -23.33
N GLY A 193 15.76 -4.21 -22.81
CA GLY A 193 14.91 -3.17 -23.43
C GLY A 193 15.41 -1.73 -23.30
N SER A 194 16.48 -1.48 -22.54
CA SER A 194 17.05 -0.14 -22.30
C SER A 194 18.33 0.15 -23.09
N ASN A 195 18.78 -0.77 -23.96
CA ASN A 195 19.81 -0.48 -24.95
C ASN A 195 19.20 0.29 -26.13
N PRO A 196 19.58 1.55 -26.38
CA PRO A 196 19.13 2.25 -27.58
C PRO A 196 19.79 1.61 -28.81
N SER A 197 18.95 1.22 -29.78
CA SER A 197 19.34 0.93 -31.15
C SER A 197 19.94 2.16 -31.85
#